data_AF-A0A2I0HH99-F1
#
_entry.id   AF-A0A2I0HH99-F1
#
_cell.length_a   1.000
_cell.length_b   1.000
_cell.length_c   1.000
_cell.angle_alpha   90.00
_cell.angle_beta   90.00
_cell.angle_gamma   90.00
#
_symmetry.space_group_name_H-M   'P 1'
#
loop_
_entity.id
_entity.type
_entity.pdbx_description
1 polymer ?
#
loop_
_entity_poly.entity_id
_entity_poly.type
_entity_poly.pdbx_seq_one_letter_code
_entity_poly.pdbx_strand_id
1 'polypeptide(L)' 'DIKRETLVLTEEGETYAAVGSPEIHLFMAIPPEGISREALEQRLDTSVFKIGCAQASKLKWVEYDKKKKIFSRQ' A
#
# COMPACT_ATOMS: atom_id res chain seq x y z
N ASP A 1 22.94 25.32 25.99
CA ASP A 1 22.45 25.57 24.64
C ASP A 1 21.43 24.48 24.29
N ILE A 2 20.16 24.82 24.10
CA ILE A 2 19.10 23.84 23.77
C ILE A 2 18.74 24.06 22.30
N LYS A 3 19.15 23.13 21.42
CA LYS A 3 18.71 23.14 20.02
C LYS A 3 17.26 22.67 19.96
N ARG A 4 16.41 23.49 19.33
CA ARG A 4 15.05 23.11 18.94
C ARG A 4 15.07 22.81 17.44
N GLU A 5 14.64 21.61 17.10
CA GLU A 5 14.49 21.17 15.71
C GLU A 5 13.00 20.92 15.46
N THR A 6 12.50 21.41 14.33
CA THR A 6 11.08 21.30 13.96
C THR A 6 10.97 20.37 12.75
N LEU A 7 10.32 19.23 12.93
CA LEU A 7 10.01 18.31 11.85
C LEU A 7 8.65 18.66 11.27
N VAL A 8 8.62 18.98 9.98
CA VAL A 8 7.40 19.26 9.22
C VAL A 8 7.11 18.10 8.27
N LEU A 9 5.83 17.84 8.01
CA LEU A 9 5.45 16.86 7.00
C LEU A 9 5.79 17.37 5.60
N THR A 10 6.20 16.44 4.75
CA THR A 10 6.30 16.69 3.31
C THR A 10 4.90 16.63 2.69
N GLU A 11 4.72 17.24 1.52
CA GLU A 11 3.46 17.25 0.78
C GLU A 11 2.95 15.81 0.49
N GLU A 12 3.87 14.88 0.18
CA GLU A 12 3.56 13.45 0.07
C GLU A 12 3.05 12.87 1.41
N GLY A 13 3.70 13.23 2.51
CA GLY A 13 3.30 12.79 3.86
C GLY A 13 1.94 13.34 4.29
N GLU A 14 1.63 14.59 3.94
CA GLU A 14 0.31 15.17 4.15
C GLU A 14 -0.76 14.42 3.35
N THR A 15 -0.45 14.07 2.10
CA THR A 15 -1.33 13.26 1.26
C THR A 15 -1.58 11.89 1.88
N TYR A 16 -0.53 11.17 2.29
CA TYR A 16 -0.68 9.87 2.96
C TYR A 16 -1.43 9.96 4.29
N ALA A 17 -1.29 11.06 5.04
CA ALA A 17 -2.05 11.29 6.27
C ALA A 17 -3.54 11.54 5.99
N ALA A 18 -3.87 12.20 4.86
CA ALA A 18 -5.24 12.52 4.49
C ALA A 18 -5.97 11.32 3.84
N VAL A 19 -5.34 10.62 2.90
CA VAL A 19 -5.99 9.55 2.12
C VAL A 19 -5.55 8.14 2.52
N GLY A 20 -4.50 7.99 3.31
CA GLY A 20 -3.89 6.71 3.65
C GLY A 20 -2.64 6.40 2.81
N SER A 21 -1.80 5.51 3.33
CA SER A 21 -0.55 5.12 2.68
C SER A 21 -0.77 4.18 1.48
N PRO A 22 0.17 4.10 0.53
CA PRO A 22 0.02 3.26 -0.66
C PRO A 22 -0.26 1.79 -0.36
N GLU A 23 0.34 1.26 0.72
CA GLU A 23 0.09 -0.11 1.19
C GLU A 23 -1.31 -0.32 1.78
N ILE A 24 -1.92 0.68 2.44
CA ILE A 24 -3.29 0.57 2.93
C ILE A 24 -4.28 0.56 1.77
N HIS A 25 -4.02 1.35 0.72
CA HIS A 25 -4.84 1.34 -0.49
C HIS A 25 -4.80 -0.03 -1.17
N LEU A 26 -3.62 -0.65 -1.27
CA LEU A 26 -3.49 -2.01 -1.79
C LEU A 26 -4.25 -3.02 -0.93
N PHE A 27 -4.06 -2.98 0.40
CA PHE A 27 -4.72 -3.89 1.33
C PHE A 27 -6.25 -3.78 1.28
N MET A 28 -6.77 -2.56 1.23
CA MET A 28 -8.22 -2.31 1.16
C MET A 28 -8.81 -2.74 -0.19
N ALA A 29 -8.04 -2.62 -1.29
CA ALA A 29 -8.48 -3.03 -2.63
C ALA A 29 -8.59 -4.55 -2.81
N ILE A 30 -7.88 -5.35 -2.01
CA ILE A 30 -7.97 -6.83 -2.05
C ILE A 30 -9.22 -7.25 -1.27
N PRO A 31 -10.27 -7.86 -1.82
CA PRO A 31 -11.39 -8.39 -1.02
C PRO A 31 -10.96 -9.63 -0.20
N PRO A 32 -11.75 -10.09 0.79
CA PRO A 32 -11.45 -11.30 1.57
C PRO A 32 -11.36 -12.57 0.72
N GLU A 33 -12.01 -12.59 -0.45
CA GLU A 33 -11.94 -13.68 -1.43
C GLU A 33 -10.64 -13.68 -2.25
N GLY A 34 -9.88 -12.58 -2.16
CA GLY A 34 -8.70 -12.30 -2.97
C GLY A 34 -9.03 -11.68 -4.34
N ILE A 35 -8.04 -11.10 -4.98
CA ILE A 35 -8.19 -10.41 -6.27
C ILE A 35 -6.99 -10.65 -7.17
N SER A 36 -7.21 -10.70 -8.48
CA SER A 36 -6.12 -10.83 -9.45
C SER A 36 -5.26 -9.58 -9.49
N ARG A 37 -4.00 -9.77 -9.86
CA ARG A 37 -3.04 -8.68 -10.05
C ARG A 37 -3.56 -7.62 -11.03
N GLU A 38 -4.12 -8.05 -12.15
CA GLU A 38 -4.61 -7.16 -13.21
C GLU A 38 -5.76 -6.28 -12.73
N ALA A 39 -6.68 -6.84 -11.93
CA ALA A 39 -7.79 -6.08 -11.37
C ALA A 39 -7.32 -5.07 -10.30
N LEU A 40 -6.24 -5.36 -9.57
CA LEU A 40 -5.60 -4.38 -8.67
C LEU A 40 -4.90 -3.27 -9.45
N GLU A 41 -4.17 -3.60 -10.52
CA GLU A 41 -3.51 -2.62 -11.39
C GLU A 41 -4.52 -1.71 -12.14
N GLN A 42 -5.77 -2.16 -12.34
CA GLN A 42 -6.84 -1.30 -12.86
C GLN A 42 -7.51 -0.43 -11.80
N ARG A 43 -7.53 -0.87 -10.53
CA ARG A 43 -8.17 -0.16 -9.42
C ARG A 43 -7.26 0.89 -8.78
N LEU A 44 -5.96 0.66 -8.84
CA LEU A 44 -4.94 1.48 -8.20
C LEU A 44 -3.99 2.05 -9.24
N ASP A 45 -3.54 3.28 -9.04
CA ASP A 45 -2.47 3.85 -9.84
C ASP A 45 -1.22 2.96 -9.84
N THR A 46 -0.56 2.85 -10.99
CA THR A 46 0.65 2.04 -11.17
C THR A 46 1.74 2.34 -10.14
N SER A 47 1.86 3.61 -9.72
CA SER A 47 2.83 4.03 -8.70
C SER A 47 2.45 3.47 -7.32
N VAL A 48 1.18 3.63 -6.93
CA VAL A 48 0.62 3.13 -5.67
C VAL A 48 0.69 1.60 -5.62
N PHE A 49 0.36 0.92 -6.72
CA PHE A 49 0.43 -0.54 -6.80
C PHE A 49 1.85 -1.07 -6.58
N LYS A 50 2.87 -0.47 -7.21
CA LYS A 50 4.27 -0.91 -7.04
C LYS A 50 4.76 -0.68 -5.61
N ILE A 51 4.54 0.52 -5.06
CA ILE A 51 4.99 0.88 -3.71
C ILE A 51 4.25 0.05 -2.67
N GLY A 52 2.92 -0.01 -2.80
CA GLY A 52 2.04 -0.77 -1.92
C GLY A 52 2.38 -2.25 -1.94
N CYS A 53 2.68 -2.85 -3.10
CA CYS A 53 3.01 -4.27 -3.17
C CYS A 53 4.35 -4.58 -2.51
N ALA A 54 5.37 -3.72 -2.69
CA ALA A 54 6.65 -3.86 -2.02
C ALA A 54 6.52 -3.72 -0.49
N GLN A 55 5.80 -2.70 -0.01
CA GLN A 55 5.64 -2.43 1.42
C GLN A 55 4.68 -3.43 2.09
N ALA A 56 3.52 -3.71 1.50
CA ALA A 56 2.54 -4.65 2.06
C ALA A 56 3.10 -6.08 2.11
N SER A 57 3.90 -6.50 1.12
CA SER A 57 4.61 -7.78 1.18
C SER A 57 5.65 -7.81 2.29
N LYS A 58 6.41 -6.71 2.45
CA LYS A 58 7.41 -6.58 3.53
C LYS A 58 6.77 -6.58 4.92
N LEU A 59 5.63 -5.92 5.07
CA LEU A 59 4.83 -5.87 6.29
C LEU A 59 3.99 -7.14 6.50
N LYS A 60 4.01 -8.08 5.55
CA LYS A 60 3.21 -9.31 5.54
C LYS A 60 1.71 -9.06 5.67
N TRP A 61 1.22 -7.97 5.11
CA TRP A 61 -0.22 -7.64 5.06
C TRP A 61 -0.93 -8.34 3.92
N VAL A 62 -0.19 -8.67 2.86
CA VAL A 62 -0.72 -9.31 1.67
C VAL A 62 0.20 -10.46 1.26
N GLU A 63 -0.39 -11.52 0.72
CA GLU A 63 0.31 -12.65 0.14
C GLU A 63 -0.14 -12.84 -1.31
N TYR A 64 0.82 -13.11 -2.19
CA TYR A 64 0.53 -13.48 -3.56
C TYR A 64 0.55 -15.00 -3.71
N ASP A 65 -0.62 -15.60 -3.91
CA ASP A 65 -0.76 -17.02 -4.18
C ASP A 65 -0.45 -17.29 -5.66
N LYS A 66 0.71 -17.89 -5.93
CA LYS A 66 1.15 -18.23 -7.30
C LYS A 66 0.28 -19.30 -7.97
N LYS A 67 -0.38 -20.18 -7.19
CA LYS A 67 -1.22 -21.25 -7.74
C LYS A 67 -2.56 -20.68 -8.22
N LYS A 68 -3.13 -19.77 -7.43
CA LYS A 68 -4.41 -19.10 -7.74
C LYS A 68 -4.24 -17.81 -8.54
N LYS A 69 -3.02 -17.26 -8.60
CA LYS A 69 -2.67 -15.95 -9.19
C LYS A 69 -3.45 -14.77 -8.59
N ILE A 70 -3.75 -14.86 -7.29
CA ILE A 70 -4.49 -13.83 -6.56
C ILE A 70 -3.64 -13.27 -5.42
N PHE A 71 -3.90 -12.02 -5.07
CA PHE A 71 -3.49 -11.45 -3.80
C PHE A 71 -4.55 -11.74 -2.75
N SER A 72 -4.10 -12.15 -1.57
CA SER A 72 -4.91 -12.39 -0.37
C SER A 72 -4.42 -11.47 0.74
N ARG A 73 -5.34 -10.97 1.57
CA ARG A 73 -4.97 -10.30 2.83
C ARG A 73 -4.54 -11.33 3.87
N GLN A 74 -3.53 -11.00 4.68
CA GLN A 74 -3.11 -11.76 5.86
C GLN A 74 -3.63 -11.13 7.15
#